data_AF-A0A1T4RZW8-F1
#
_entry.id   AF-A0A1T4RZW8-F1
#
_cell.length_a   1.000
_cell.length_b   1.000
_cell.length_c   1.000
_cell.angle_alpha   90.00
_cell.angle_beta   90.00
_cell.angle_gamma   90.00
#
_symmetry.space_group_name_H-M   'P 1'
#
loop_
_entity.id
_entity.type
_entity.pdbx_description
1 polymer ?
#
loop_
_entity_poly.entity_id
_entity_poly.type
_entity_poly.pdbx_seq_one_letter_code
_entity_poly.pdbx_strand_id
1 'polypeptide(L)'
;MDKARIGEILVPGNPEEQERQESRVRASFFETVRRALRYIPFIEDVVAAYYCAIDRQTPASTRGILLAALAYFVIPMDLIPDFLLGLGFSDDLAVLWAAFSAVRQNIKPEHYEQARETLGDLRRTA
;
A
#
# COMPACT_ATOMS: atom_id res chain seq x y z
N MET A 1 -7.13 18.45 31.88
CA MET A 1 -6.79 17.91 30.55
C MET A 1 -8.09 17.63 29.83
N ASP A 2 -8.51 18.54 28.95
CA ASP A 2 -9.83 18.53 28.33
C ASP A 2 -9.92 17.48 27.21
N LYS A 3 -10.77 16.49 27.42
CA LYS A 3 -11.15 15.47 26.41
C LYS A 3 -11.93 16.05 25.22
N ALA A 4 -12.23 17.35 25.23
CA ALA A 4 -13.07 18.03 24.23
C ALA A 4 -12.33 18.41 22.93
N ARG A 5 -11.00 18.31 22.84
CA ARG A 5 -10.22 18.77 21.67
C ARG A 5 -9.81 17.69 20.67
N ILE A 6 -10.21 16.42 20.87
CA ILE A 6 -9.84 15.34 19.94
C ILE A 6 -10.90 15.15 18.84
N GLY A 7 -12.16 15.51 19.09
CA GLY A 7 -13.26 15.37 18.13
C GLY A 7 -13.26 16.39 16.98
N GLU A 8 -12.62 17.55 17.15
CA GLU A 8 -12.56 18.59 16.11
C GLU A 8 -11.40 18.40 15.11
N ILE A 9 -10.41 17.55 15.42
CA ILE A 9 -9.24 17.31 14.56
C ILE A 9 -9.58 16.31 13.44
N LEU A 10 -10.61 15.48 13.64
CA LEU A 10 -11.09 14.47 12.70
C LEU A 10 -12.57 14.72 12.41
N VAL A 11 -12.91 15.91 11.91
CA VAL A 11 -14.16 16.03 11.15
C VAL A 11 -13.87 15.33 9.82
N PRO A 12 -14.45 14.14 9.53
CA PRO A 12 -14.31 13.56 8.21
C PRO A 12 -14.81 14.60 7.21
N GLY A 13 -13.95 14.96 6.23
CA GLY A 13 -14.32 15.91 5.17
C GLY A 13 -15.65 15.52 4.53
N ASN A 14 -16.30 16.42 3.80
CA ASN A 14 -17.58 16.08 3.18
C ASN A 14 -17.42 14.82 2.26
N PRO A 15 -18.50 14.08 1.95
CA PRO A 15 -18.39 12.85 1.16
C PRO A 15 -17.64 13.03 -0.17
N GLU A 16 -17.80 14.19 -0.83
CA GLU A 16 -17.08 14.51 -2.07
C GLU A 16 -15.56 14.69 -1.85
N GLU A 17 -15.16 15.29 -0.74
CA GLU A 17 -13.75 15.44 -0.34
C GLU A 17 -13.12 14.08 -0.04
N GLN A 18 -13.85 13.18 0.62
CA GLN A 18 -13.38 11.82 0.89
C GLN A 18 -13.16 11.05 -0.41
N GLU A 19 -14.13 11.05 -1.32
CA GLU A 19 -14.00 10.37 -2.63
C GLU A 19 -12.82 10.92 -3.45
N ARG A 20 -12.62 12.24 -3.43
CA ARG A 20 -11.47 12.89 -4.08
C ARG A 20 -10.15 12.50 -3.43
N GLN A 21 -10.11 12.44 -2.10
CA GLN A 21 -8.92 12.01 -1.35
C GLN A 21 -8.60 10.54 -1.63
N GLU A 22 -9.59 9.64 -1.56
CA GLU A 22 -9.44 8.22 -1.88
C GLU A 22 -8.92 8.02 -3.31
N SER A 23 -9.50 8.74 -4.28
CA SER A 23 -9.07 8.70 -5.69
C SER A 23 -7.61 9.16 -5.85
N ARG A 24 -7.21 10.23 -5.16
CA ARG A 24 -5.82 10.72 -5.16
C ARG A 24 -4.86 9.72 -4.53
N VAL A 25 -5.21 9.16 -3.37
CA VAL A 25 -4.39 8.16 -2.67
C VAL A 25 -4.21 6.92 -3.55
N ARG A 26 -5.29 6.45 -4.18
CA ARG A 26 -5.26 5.31 -5.11
C ARG A 26 -4.37 5.60 -6.32
N ALA A 27 -4.51 6.77 -6.94
CA ALA A 27 -3.67 7.17 -8.07
C ALA A 27 -2.19 7.25 -7.68
N SER A 28 -1.89 7.85 -6.51
CA SER A 28 -0.54 7.93 -5.96
C SER A 28 0.06 6.55 -5.72
N PHE A 29 -0.71 5.61 -5.15
CA PHE A 29 -0.26 4.22 -4.95
C PHE A 29 0.17 3.58 -6.26
N PHE A 30 -0.67 3.62 -7.30
CA PHE A 30 -0.35 2.97 -8.57
C PHE A 30 0.79 3.65 -9.33
N GLU A 31 0.97 4.96 -9.16
CA GLU A 31 2.15 5.68 -9.68
C GLU A 31 3.43 5.22 -8.96
N THR A 32 3.40 5.05 -7.64
CA THR A 32 4.54 4.49 -6.88
C THR A 32 4.83 3.06 -7.29
N VAL A 33 3.80 2.21 -7.40
CA VAL A 33 3.94 0.82 -7.90
C VAL A 33 4.61 0.82 -9.27
N ARG A 34 4.13 1.67 -10.19
CA ARG A 34 4.68 1.80 -11.55
C ARG A 34 6.17 2.14 -11.55
N ARG A 35 6.62 3.04 -10.67
CA ARG A 35 8.05 3.39 -10.52
C ARG A 35 8.86 2.23 -9.94
N ALA A 36 8.28 1.52 -8.97
CA ALA A 36 8.91 0.40 -8.27
C ALA A 36 8.93 -0.91 -9.08
N LEU A 37 8.11 -1.04 -10.12
CA LEU A 37 7.94 -2.25 -10.94
C LEU A 37 9.26 -2.90 -11.41
N ARG A 38 10.30 -2.10 -11.66
CA ARG A 38 11.59 -2.58 -12.17
C ARG A 38 12.61 -2.91 -11.07
N TYR A 39 12.35 -2.50 -9.83
CA TYR A 39 13.30 -2.57 -8.73
C TYR A 39 12.88 -3.57 -7.65
N ILE A 40 11.59 -3.86 -7.53
CA ILE A 40 11.05 -4.71 -6.45
C ILE A 40 10.61 -6.07 -7.04
N PRO A 41 11.28 -7.19 -6.66
CA PRO A 41 10.96 -8.51 -7.20
C PRO A 41 9.61 -9.07 -6.71
N PHE A 42 9.05 -8.50 -5.63
CA PHE A 42 7.77 -8.88 -5.01
C PHE A 42 6.67 -7.85 -5.27
N ILE A 43 6.71 -7.12 -6.40
CA ILE A 43 5.71 -6.08 -6.68
C ILE A 43 4.29 -6.64 -6.92
N GLU A 44 4.18 -7.87 -7.44
CA GLU A 44 2.90 -8.59 -7.55
C GLU A 44 2.25 -8.79 -6.19
N ASP A 45 3.06 -9.16 -5.19
CA ASP A 45 2.63 -9.35 -3.82
C ASP A 45 2.11 -8.05 -3.17
N VAL A 46 2.75 -6.92 -3.45
CA VAL A 46 2.32 -5.59 -2.97
C VAL A 46 0.96 -5.20 -3.53
N VAL A 47 0.75 -5.44 -4.83
CA VAL A 47 -0.53 -5.13 -5.47
C VAL A 47 -1.62 -6.11 -5.03
N ALA A 48 -1.30 -7.39 -4.84
CA ALA A 48 -2.24 -8.37 -4.29
C ALA A 48 -2.62 -8.03 -2.85
N ALA A 49 -1.69 -7.53 -2.05
CA ALA A 49 -1.95 -7.01 -0.70
C ALA A 49 -2.92 -5.82 -0.72
N TYR A 50 -2.84 -4.92 -1.70
CA TYR A 50 -3.83 -3.84 -1.89
C TYR A 50 -5.24 -4.39 -2.13
N TYR A 51 -5.38 -5.36 -3.03
CA TYR A 51 -6.68 -5.99 -3.29
C TYR A 51 -7.23 -6.73 -2.07
N CYS A 52 -6.38 -7.44 -1.34
CA CYS A 52 -6.74 -8.10 -0.09
C CYS A 52 -7.18 -7.09 0.99
N ALA A 53 -6.56 -5.91 1.05
CA ALA A 53 -6.86 -4.87 2.03
C ALA A 53 -8.25 -4.25 1.82
N ILE A 54 -8.70 -4.15 0.56
CA ILE A 54 -10.02 -3.60 0.19
C ILE A 54 -11.11 -4.66 0.07
N ASP A 55 -10.76 -5.95 0.09
CA ASP A 55 -11.73 -7.05 0.12
C ASP A 55 -12.51 -7.06 1.44
N ARG A 56 -13.84 -6.92 1.35
CA ARG A 56 -14.73 -6.94 2.51
C ARG A 56 -14.77 -8.31 3.21
N GLN A 57 -14.41 -9.38 2.53
CA GLN A 57 -14.33 -10.73 3.09
C GLN A 57 -13.05 -10.97 3.91
N THR A 58 -12.03 -10.12 3.77
CA THR A 58 -10.81 -10.18 4.57
C THR A 58 -11.09 -9.74 6.01
N PRO A 59 -10.59 -10.45 7.04
CA PRO A 59 -10.75 -10.05 8.44
C PRO A 59 -10.30 -8.61 8.68
N ALA A 60 -11.08 -7.85 9.47
CA ALA A 60 -10.82 -6.43 9.67
C ALA A 60 -9.43 -6.13 10.27
N SER A 61 -8.93 -7.01 11.14
CA SER A 61 -7.57 -6.93 11.69
C SER A 61 -6.51 -7.03 10.59
N THR A 62 -6.65 -8.01 9.69
CA THR A 62 -5.77 -8.19 8.53
C THR A 62 -5.82 -7.00 7.60
N ARG A 63 -7.02 -6.48 7.28
CA ARG A 63 -7.16 -5.28 6.44
C ARG A 63 -6.46 -4.08 7.05
N GLY A 64 -6.60 -3.87 8.36
CA GLY A 64 -5.93 -2.78 9.08
C GLY A 64 -4.41 -2.86 8.98
N ILE A 65 -3.84 -4.06 9.18
CA ILE A 65 -2.39 -4.29 9.06
C ILE A 65 -1.92 -4.05 7.62
N LEU A 66 -2.66 -4.57 6.63
CA LEU A 66 -2.35 -4.37 5.22
C LEU A 66 -2.40 -2.90 4.83
N LEU A 67 -3.44 -2.17 5.24
CA LEU A 67 -3.57 -0.74 4.97
C LEU A 67 -2.43 0.06 5.60
N ALA A 68 -2.01 -0.28 6.84
CA ALA A 68 -0.87 0.36 7.48
C ALA A 68 0.46 0.08 6.73
N ALA A 69 0.69 -1.15 6.31
CA ALA A 69 1.87 -1.54 5.54
C ALA A 69 1.89 -0.89 4.15
N LEU A 70 0.74 -0.81 3.47
CA LEU A 70 0.61 -0.15 2.18
C LEU A 70 0.72 1.37 2.30
N ALA A 71 0.20 1.97 3.36
CA ALA A 71 0.39 3.40 3.63
C ALA A 71 1.88 3.72 3.76
N TYR A 72 2.64 2.88 4.47
CA TYR A 72 4.10 3.01 4.52
C TYR A 72 4.77 2.90 3.13
N PHE A 73 4.22 2.08 2.23
CA PHE A 73 4.71 1.96 0.85
C PHE A 73 4.39 3.18 -0.04
N VAL A 74 3.28 3.89 0.20
CA VAL A 74 2.82 5.06 -0.60
C VAL A 74 3.39 6.38 -0.11
N ILE A 75 3.49 6.55 1.22
CA ILE A 75 4.16 7.69 1.86
C ILE A 75 5.58 7.77 1.30
N PRO A 76 6.08 8.98 0.96
CA PRO A 76 6.95 9.14 -0.19
C PRO A 76 8.17 8.23 -0.11
N MET A 77 8.33 7.52 -1.20
CA MET A 77 9.59 7.10 -1.81
C MET A 77 10.54 8.30 -2.04
N ASP A 78 10.67 9.21 -1.06
CA ASP A 78 11.78 10.14 -0.84
C ASP A 78 12.78 9.51 0.15
N LEU A 79 12.38 8.52 0.95
CA LEU A 79 13.29 7.81 1.87
C LEU A 79 14.03 6.65 1.19
N ILE A 80 13.42 6.01 0.19
CA ILE A 80 13.98 4.87 -0.55
C ILE A 80 15.03 5.29 -1.62
N PRO A 81 14.89 6.39 -2.39
CA PRO A 81 15.87 6.78 -3.41
C PRO A 81 17.25 7.07 -2.82
N ASP A 82 17.29 7.74 -1.65
CA ASP A 82 18.54 8.04 -0.94
C ASP A 82 19.17 6.76 -0.37
N PHE A 83 18.37 5.77 0.05
CA PHE A 83 18.82 4.49 0.59
C PHE A 83 19.34 3.52 -0.48
N LEU A 84 18.74 3.53 -1.67
CA LEU A 84 19.16 2.70 -2.81
C LEU A 84 20.51 3.15 -3.42
N LEU A 85 20.88 4.42 -3.24
CA LEU A 85 22.10 4.99 -3.79
C LEU A 85 23.31 4.90 -2.85
N GLY A 86 23.16 4.46 -1.58
CA GLY A 86 24.28 4.33 -0.65
C GLY A 86 24.05 3.39 0.54
N LEU A 87 24.64 2.18 0.49
CA LEU A 87 24.98 1.30 1.62
C LEU A 87 23.82 0.71 2.49
N GLY A 88 23.79 -0.63 2.59
CA GLY A 88 23.13 -1.36 3.69
C GLY A 88 21.74 -1.94 3.40
N PHE A 89 21.66 -2.99 2.57
CA PHE A 89 20.45 -3.54 1.96
C PHE A 89 19.50 -4.39 2.85
N SER A 90 19.82 -4.69 4.10
CA SER A 90 19.22 -5.85 4.78
C SER A 90 18.07 -5.57 5.74
N ASP A 91 17.98 -4.41 6.39
CA ASP A 91 17.05 -4.24 7.52
C ASP A 91 15.63 -3.81 7.08
N ASP A 92 15.49 -2.82 6.18
CA ASP A 92 14.17 -2.34 5.74
C ASP A 92 13.46 -3.30 4.76
N LEU A 93 14.23 -4.00 3.92
CA LEU A 93 13.68 -5.05 3.06
C LEU A 93 13.21 -6.24 3.89
N ALA A 94 13.89 -6.55 5.00
CA ALA A 94 13.46 -7.59 5.93
C ALA A 94 12.19 -7.20 6.67
N VAL A 95 12.01 -5.93 7.05
CA VAL A 95 10.77 -5.43 7.65
C VAL A 95 9.60 -5.54 6.65
N LEU A 96 9.79 -5.09 5.40
CA LEU A 96 8.77 -5.24 4.36
C LEU A 96 8.44 -6.71 4.09
N TRP A 97 9.47 -7.56 4.01
CA TRP A 97 9.30 -9.00 3.79
C TRP A 97 8.64 -9.70 4.97
N ALA A 98 8.95 -9.32 6.21
CA ALA A 98 8.33 -9.86 7.42
C ALA A 98 6.86 -9.43 7.54
N ALA A 99 6.57 -8.14 7.33
CA ALA A 99 5.21 -7.62 7.28
C ALA A 99 4.39 -8.33 6.21
N PHE A 100 4.99 -8.54 5.03
CA PHE A 100 4.38 -9.28 3.95
C PHE A 100 4.14 -10.76 4.28
N SER A 101 5.13 -11.46 4.86
CA SER A 101 5.02 -12.87 5.26
C SER A 101 3.90 -13.07 6.28
N ALA A 102 3.74 -12.14 7.22
CA ALA A 102 2.68 -12.16 8.23
C ALA A 102 1.27 -12.06 7.63
N VAL A 103 1.11 -11.36 6.50
CA VAL A 103 -0.20 -11.14 5.86
C VAL A 103 -0.47 -12.05 4.67
N ARG A 104 0.56 -12.69 4.11
CA ARG A 104 0.48 -13.54 2.90
C ARG A 104 -0.56 -14.65 3.00
N GLN A 105 -0.79 -15.21 4.19
CA GLN A 105 -1.79 -16.27 4.42
C GLN A 105 -3.24 -15.82 4.16
N ASN A 106 -3.51 -14.51 4.21
CA ASN A 106 -4.83 -13.96 3.93
C ASN A 106 -4.99 -13.54 2.45
N ILE A 107 -3.91 -13.51 1.68
CA ILE A 107 -3.95 -13.12 0.28
C ILE A 107 -4.35 -14.34 -0.55
N LYS A 108 -5.61 -14.34 -1.00
CA LYS A 108 -6.19 -15.39 -1.82
C LYS A 108 -5.77 -15.29 -3.30
N PRO A 109 -5.88 -16.39 -4.09
CA PRO A 109 -5.54 -16.40 -5.52
C PRO A 109 -6.22 -15.30 -6.33
N GLU A 110 -7.46 -14.95 -6.03
CA GLU A 110 -8.23 -13.93 -6.75
C GLU A 110 -7.57 -12.54 -6.64
N HIS A 111 -6.92 -12.24 -5.51
CA HIS A 111 -6.17 -10.99 -5.34
C HIS A 111 -4.91 -10.96 -6.21
N TYR A 112 -4.26 -12.11 -6.42
CA TYR A 112 -3.10 -12.22 -7.30
C TYR A 112 -3.50 -12.11 -8.78
N GLU A 113 -4.66 -12.63 -9.16
CA GLU A 113 -5.21 -12.45 -10.51
C GLU A 113 -5.42 -10.96 -10.82
N GLN A 114 -6.11 -10.24 -9.92
CA GLN A 114 -6.32 -8.79 -10.03
C GLN A 114 -4.99 -8.02 -10.07
N ALA A 115 -4.00 -8.46 -9.28
CA ALA A 115 -2.67 -7.87 -9.29
C ALA A 115 -1.98 -8.05 -10.65
N ARG A 116 -2.02 -9.25 -11.23
CA ARG A 116 -1.41 -9.54 -12.54
C ARG A 116 -2.03 -8.73 -13.66
N GLU A 117 -3.36 -8.60 -13.68
CA GLU A 117 -4.07 -7.76 -14.63
C GLU A 117 -3.59 -6.30 -14.54
N THR A 118 -3.58 -5.76 -13.33
CA THR A 118 -3.17 -4.38 -13.07
C THR A 118 -1.72 -4.12 -13.44
N LEU A 119 -0.82 -5.04 -13.09
CA LEU A 119 0.59 -4.93 -13.45
C LEU A 119 0.80 -5.07 -14.96
N GLY A 120 0.01 -5.91 -15.64
CA GLY A 120 -0.02 -6.01 -17.09
C GLY A 120 -0.40 -4.67 -17.74
N ASP A 121 -1.42 -3.99 -17.22
CA ASP A 121 -1.88 -2.69 -17.70
C ASP A 121 -0.84 -1.58 -17.46
N LEU A 122 -0.25 -1.55 -16.26
CA LEU A 122 0.79 -0.59 -15.92
C LEU A 122 2.05 -0.75 -16.77
N ARG A 123 2.42 -1.99 -17.14
CA ARG A 123 3.55 -2.26 -18.04
C ARG A 123 3.28 -1.84 -19.48
N ARG A 124 2.03 -1.96 -19.96
CA ARG A 124 1.65 -1.55 -21.33
C ARG A 124 1.62 -0.04 -21.52
N THR A 125 1.43 0.70 -20.43
CA THR A 125 1.39 2.16 -20.41
C THR A 125 2.72 2.78 -19.97
N ALA A 126 3.74 1.96 -19.66
CA ALA A 126 5.10 2.35 -19.24
C ALA A 126 6.05 2.56 -20.40
#